data_AF-A0A4P0YHL0-F1
#
_entry.id   AF-A0A4P0YHL0-F1
#
_cell.length_a   1.000
_cell.length_b   1.000
_cell.length_c   1.000
_cell.angle_alpha   90.00
_cell.angle_beta   90.00
_cell.angle_gamma   90.00
#
_symmetry.space_group_name_H-M   'P 1'
#
loop_
_entity.id
_entity.type
_entity.pdbx_description
1 polymer ?
#
loop_
_entity_poly.entity_id
_entity_poly.type
_entity_poly.pdbx_seq_one_letter_code
_entity_poly.pdbx_strand_id
1 'polypeptide(L)' 'MFAICHGPQLLISADVIRGRKLTAVKPIVVDVKNAGGEFYDQEVVVDNEQLVTSRTPDDLPAFNREALRLLGAGITPPV' A
#
# COMPACT_ATOMS: atom_id res chain seq x y z
N MET A 1 -0.44 -5.32 7.17
CA MET A 1 0.52 -4.20 7.13
C MET A 1 -0.07 -3.11 6.25
N PHE A 2 -0.08 -1.87 6.73
CA PHE A 2 -0.70 -0.75 6.04
C PHE A 2 0.35 0.37 5.94
N ALA A 3 0.74 0.78 4.73
CA ALA A 3 1.80 1.77 4.51
C ALA A 3 1.42 2.73 3.38
N ILE A 4 1.47 4.03 3.64
CA ILE A 4 1.05 5.08 2.70
C ILE A 4 2.15 6.11 2.51
N CYS A 5 2.20 6.73 1.34
CA CYS A 5 3.14 7.80 1.01
C CYS A 5 4.60 7.33 1.13
N HIS A 6 5.32 7.75 2.17
CA HIS A 6 6.69 7.32 2.46
C HIS A 6 6.77 6.06 3.34
N GLY A 7 5.64 5.58 3.90
CA GLY A 7 5.58 4.38 4.73
C GLY A 7 6.28 3.14 4.14
N PRO A 8 6.20 2.87 2.81
CA PRO A 8 6.94 1.78 2.19
C PRO A 8 8.46 1.83 2.36
N GLN A 9 9.08 2.96 2.72
CA GLN A 9 10.51 3.02 3.05
C GLN A 9 10.90 2.06 4.17
N LEU A 10 10.06 1.89 5.19
CA LEU A 10 10.32 0.90 6.25
C LEU A 10 10.29 -0.54 5.71
N LEU A 11 9.43 -0.81 4.74
CA LEU A 11 9.32 -2.13 4.11
C LEU A 11 10.52 -2.40 3.19
N ILE A 12 11.04 -1.36 2.53
CA ILE A 12 12.29 -1.40 1.77
C ILE A 12 13.46 -1.71 2.72
N SER A 13 13.59 -0.96 3.82
CA SER A 13 14.67 -1.17 4.81
C SER A 13 14.62 -2.55 5.46
N ALA A 14 13.43 -3.13 5.61
CA ALA A 14 13.25 -4.48 6.11
C ALA A 14 13.52 -5.57 5.06
N ASP A 15 13.74 -5.22 3.79
CA ASP A 15 13.94 -6.13 2.65
C ASP A 15 12.80 -7.16 2.48
N VAL A 16 11.55 -6.75 2.70
CA VAL A 16 10.36 -7.64 2.67
C VAL A 16 9.47 -7.46 1.44
N ILE A 17 9.84 -6.61 0.48
CA ILE A 17 8.97 -6.25 -0.66
C ILE A 17 9.34 -6.91 -2.00
N ARG A 18 10.38 -7.75 -2.05
CA ARG A 18 10.78 -8.44 -3.27
C ARG A 18 9.66 -9.35 -3.79
N GLY A 19 9.24 -9.14 -5.03
CA GLY A 19 8.13 -9.86 -5.67
C GLY A 19 6.74 -9.52 -5.12
N ARG A 20 6.62 -8.51 -4.26
CA ARG A 20 5.33 -8.04 -3.72
C ARG A 20 4.78 -6.94 -4.62
N LYS A 21 3.46 -6.89 -4.78
CA LYS A 21 2.77 -5.78 -5.45
C LYS A 21 2.51 -4.64 -4.46
N LEU A 22 2.86 -3.41 -4.83
CA LEU A 22 2.60 -2.24 -3.99
C LEU A 22 2.58 -0.94 -4.80
N THR A 23 2.13 0.13 -4.14
CA THR A 23 2.30 1.50 -4.60
C THR A 23 2.99 2.34 -3.53
N ALA A 24 3.40 3.56 -3.88
CA ALA A 24 4.12 4.48 -3.03
C ALA A 24 4.09 5.91 -3.61
N VAL A 25 4.51 6.90 -2.82
CA VAL A 25 4.65 8.28 -3.32
C VAL A 25 5.74 8.38 -4.39
N LYS A 26 5.54 9.29 -5.35
CA LYS A 26 6.38 9.46 -6.55
C LYS A 26 7.91 9.47 -6.28
N PRO A 27 8.44 10.19 -5.27
CA PRO A 27 9.88 10.22 -5.00
C PRO A 27 10.52 8.85 -4.72
N ILE A 28 9.81 7.89 -4.14
CA ILE A 28 10.38 6.61 -3.71
C ILE A 28 10.07 5.44 -4.65
N VAL A 29 9.43 5.70 -5.80
CA VAL A 29 9.05 4.66 -6.78
C VAL A 29 10.29 3.91 -7.29
N VAL A 30 11.38 4.63 -7.51
CA VAL A 30 12.64 4.02 -7.96
C VAL A 30 13.21 3.09 -6.88
N ASP A 31 13.11 3.46 -5.61
CA ASP A 31 13.59 2.65 -4.49
C ASP A 31 12.76 1.37 -4.33
N VAL A 32 11.43 1.48 -4.48
CA VAL A 32 10.52 0.31 -4.49
C VAL A 32 10.93 -0.68 -5.58
N LYS A 33 11.19 -0.20 -6.81
CA LYS A 33 11.60 -1.05 -7.93
C LYS A 33 12.99 -1.66 -7.69
N ASN A 34 13.94 -0.88 -7.18
CA ASN A 34 15.30 -1.36 -6.87
C ASN A 34 15.30 -2.44 -5.77
N ALA A 35 14.41 -2.33 -4.79
CA ALA A 35 14.18 -3.35 -3.77
C ALA A 35 13.44 -4.60 -4.30
N GLY A 36 13.06 -4.62 -5.59
CA GLY A 36 12.41 -5.75 -6.23
C GLY A 36 10.88 -5.78 -6.06
N GLY A 37 10.27 -4.69 -5.62
CA GLY A 37 8.82 -4.55 -5.56
C GLY A 37 8.20 -4.30 -6.94
N GLU A 38 7.03 -4.89 -7.17
CA GLU A 38 6.22 -4.66 -8.37
C GLU A 38 5.36 -3.42 -8.16
N PHE A 39 5.81 -2.28 -8.69
CA PHE A 39 5.11 -1.00 -8.54
C PHE A 39 3.90 -0.88 -9.47
N TYR A 40 2.76 -0.48 -8.90
CA TYR A 40 1.54 -0.11 -9.62
C TYR A 40 1.12 1.31 -9.27
N ASP A 41 0.84 2.15 -10.27
CA ASP A 41 0.29 3.50 -10.06
C ASP A 41 -1.24 3.41 -9.89
N GLN A 42 -1.68 3.14 -8.66
CA GLN A 42 -3.10 2.99 -8.28
C GLN A 42 -3.34 3.69 -6.94
N GLU A 43 -4.58 4.10 -6.69
CA GLU A 43 -4.97 4.71 -5.40
C GLU A 43 -4.69 3.78 -4.21
N VAL A 44 -4.91 2.48 -4.39
CA VAL A 44 -4.62 1.44 -3.39
C VAL A 44 -4.17 0.18 -4.09
N VAL A 45 -3.16 -0.48 -3.52
CA VAL A 45 -2.72 -1.81 -3.92
C VAL A 45 -2.79 -2.72 -2.70
N VAL A 46 -3.49 -3.84 -2.86
CA VAL A 46 -3.58 -4.92 -1.86
C VAL A 46 -2.87 -6.14 -2.40
N ASP A 47 -1.85 -6.60 -1.68
CA ASP A 47 -1.09 -7.79 -2.02
C ASP A 47 -1.28 -8.89 -0.98
N ASN A 48 -1.71 -10.06 -1.46
CA ASN A 48 -1.92 -11.29 -0.70
C ASN A 48 -2.77 -11.10 0.58
N GLU A 49 -3.80 -10.26 0.53
CA GLU A 49 -4.68 -9.95 1.68
C GLU A 49 -3.91 -9.50 2.94
N GLN A 50 -2.71 -8.92 2.76
CA GLN A 50 -1.81 -8.63 3.88
C GLN A 50 -1.16 -7.25 3.79
N LEU A 51 -0.72 -6.83 2.60
CA LEU A 51 -0.02 -5.56 2.38
C LEU A 51 -0.94 -4.59 1.65
N VAL A 52 -1.38 -3.53 2.34
CA VAL A 52 -2.15 -2.43 1.76
C VAL A 52 -1.24 -1.22 1.62
N THR A 53 -1.17 -0.66 0.42
CA THR A 53 -0.36 0.53 0.14
C THR A 53 -1.09 1.57 -0.70
N SER A 54 -0.76 2.85 -0.50
CA SER A 54 -1.34 4.02 -1.20
C SER A 54 -0.32 5.13 -1.41
N ARG A 55 -0.56 6.06 -2.33
CA ARG A 55 0.46 7.02 -2.81
C ARG A 55 0.50 8.31 -2.01
N THR A 56 -0.65 8.94 -1.75
CA THR A 56 -0.74 10.27 -1.08
C THR A 56 -1.95 10.34 -0.15
N PRO A 57 -2.11 11.40 0.66
CA PRO A 57 -3.32 11.60 1.46
C PRO A 57 -4.62 11.63 0.65
N ASP A 58 -4.57 11.96 -0.64
CA ASP A 58 -5.75 11.93 -1.53
C ASP A 58 -6.31 10.51 -1.69
N ASP A 59 -5.47 9.50 -1.49
CA ASP A 59 -5.84 8.08 -1.58
C ASP A 59 -6.38 7.51 -0.24
N LEU A 60 -6.48 8.32 0.82
CA LEU A 60 -6.97 7.87 2.14
C LEU A 60 -8.32 7.16 2.11
N PRO A 61 -9.33 7.57 1.30
CA PRO A 61 -10.59 6.83 1.21
C PRO A 61 -10.41 5.37 0.78
N ALA A 62 -9.54 5.13 -0.21
CA ALA A 62 -9.24 3.79 -0.71
C ALA A 62 -8.37 2.99 0.26
N PHE A 63 -7.36 3.64 0.84
CA PHE A 63 -6.49 3.05 1.85
C PHE A 63 -7.27 2.54 3.07
N ASN A 64 -8.13 3.39 3.63
CA ASN A 64 -8.92 3.07 4.81
C ASN A 64 -9.97 1.99 4.51
N ARG A 65 -10.58 2.01 3.32
CA ARG A 65 -11.52 0.98 2.88
C ARG A 65 -10.88 -0.41 2.92
N GLU A 66 -9.73 -0.59 2.28
CA GLU A 66 -9.06 -1.89 2.23
C GLU A 66 -8.45 -2.29 3.58
N ALA A 67 -7.90 -1.34 4.34
CA ALA A 67 -7.40 -1.61 5.69
C ALA A 67 -8.51 -2.14 6.61
N LEU A 68 -9.67 -1.49 6.62
CA LEU A 68 -10.83 -1.91 7.43
C LEU A 68 -11.43 -3.23 6.95
N ARG A 69 -11.46 -3.47 5.62
CA ARG A 69 -11.85 -4.77 5.04
C ARG A 69 -10.99 -5.91 5.59
N LEU A 70 -9.67 -5.73 5.64
CA LEU A 70 -8.74 -6.75 6.16
C LEU A 70 -8.81 -6.92 7.68
N LEU A 71 -9.14 -5.85 8.42
CA LEU A 71 -9.35 -5.93 9.87
C LEU A 71 -10.68 -6.59 10.27
N GLY A 72 -11.54 -6.93 9.30
CA GLY A 72 -12.88 -7.44 9.58
C GLY A 72 -13.80 -6.41 10.23
N ALA A 73 -13.44 -5.12 10.15
CA ALA A 73 -14.33 -4.05 10.55
C ALA A 73 -15.46 -4.00 9.50
N GLY A 74 -16.62 -4.57 9.86
CA GLY A 74 -17.80 -4.60 9.01
C GLY A 74 -18.29 -3.20 8.68
N ILE A 75 -17.80 -2.62 7.58
CA ILE A 75 -18.37 -1.41 7.01
C ILE A 75 -19.49 -1.86 6.09
N THR A 76 -20.71 -1.87 6.60
CA THR A 76 -21.87 -1.69 5.73
C THR A 76 -21.78 -0.28 5.15
N PRO A 77 -21.69 -0.11 3.82
CA PRO A 77 -21.74 1.24 3.24
C PRO A 77 -23.05 1.92 3.65
N PRO A 78 -23.04 3.24 3.95
CA PRO A 78 -24.28 3.96 4.19
C PRO A 78 -25.11 3.91 2.89
N VAL A 79 -26.39 3.54 3.05
CA VAL A 79 -27.44 3.66 2.03
C VAL A 79 -27.59 5.10 1.56
#